data_AF-A0A0F9RQW7-F1
#
_entry.id   AF-A0A0F9RQW7-F1
#
_cell.length_a   1.000
_cell.length_b   1.000
_cell.length_c   1.000
_cell.angle_alpha   90.00
_cell.angle_beta   90.00
_cell.angle_gamma   90.00
#
_symmetry.space_group_name_H-M   'P 1'
#
loop_
_entity.id
_entity.type
_entity.pdbx_description
1 polymer ?
#
loop_
_entity_poly.entity_id
_entity_poly.type
_entity_poly.pdbx_seq_one_letter_code
_entity_poly.pdbx_strand_id
1 'polypeptide(L)' 'ILDKPKSLINFVKDRPGHDLRYSMNHDKITKELQWKPEVNFEKGLKRTVEWYISNRIWLENVITKEYLKFYEKQYKNR' A
#
# COMPACT_ATOMS: atom_id res chain seq x y z
N ILE A 1 11.91 8.14 -1.35
CA ILE A 1 12.31 6.72 -1.22
C ILE A 1 12.92 6.19 -2.51
N LEU A 2 12.17 6.11 -3.61
CA LEU A 2 12.68 5.55 -4.89
C LEU A 2 13.17 6.59 -5.90
N ASP A 3 13.10 7.87 -5.55
CA ASP A 3 13.46 9.02 -6.39
C ASP A 3 12.91 8.93 -7.83
N LYS A 4 11.62 8.58 -7.94
CA LYS A 4 10.93 8.46 -9.23
C LYS A 4 10.19 9.75 -9.56
N PRO A 5 10.12 10.13 -10.84
CA PRO A 5 9.44 11.34 -11.24
C PRO A 5 7.93 11.20 -11.02
N LYS A 6 7.28 12.31 -10.67
CA LYS A 6 5.82 12.36 -10.52
C LYS A 6 5.07 12.07 -11.82
N SER A 7 5.74 12.14 -12.97
CA SER A 7 5.17 11.80 -14.29
C SER A 7 4.72 10.33 -14.41
N LEU A 8 5.14 9.45 -13.50
CA LEU A 8 4.62 8.08 -13.43
C LEU A 8 3.22 7.97 -12.82
N ILE A 9 2.68 9.05 -12.25
CA ILE A 9 1.34 9.08 -11.65
C ILE A 9 0.31 9.33 -12.76
N ASN A 10 -0.65 8.41 -12.91
CA ASN A 10 -1.80 8.56 -13.79
C ASN A 10 -3.08 8.61 -12.95
N PHE A 11 -3.85 9.69 -13.09
CA PHE A 11 -5.18 9.78 -12.49
C PHE A 11 -6.17 9.01 -13.35
N VAL A 12 -6.88 8.07 -12.74
CA VAL A 12 -7.92 7.25 -13.37
C VAL A 12 -9.27 7.54 -12.72
N LYS A 13 -10.34 7.00 -13.30
CA LYS A 13 -11.69 7.13 -12.72
C LYS A 13 -11.72 6.62 -11.27
N ASP A 14 -12.32 7.41 -10.39
CA ASP A 14 -12.45 7.08 -8.97
C ASP A 14 -13.29 5.83 -8.72
N ARG A 15 -13.06 5.18 -7.57
CA ARG A 15 -13.75 3.96 -7.15
C ARG A 15 -15.18 4.30 -6.70
N PRO A 16 -16.22 3.61 -7.21
CA PRO A 16 -17.57 3.73 -6.65
C PRO A 16 -17.56 3.42 -5.14
N GLY A 17 -18.11 4.32 -4.32
CA GLY A 17 -18.13 4.18 -2.87
C GLY A 17 -16.77 4.42 -2.19
N HIS A 18 -15.93 5.30 -2.74
CA HIS A 18 -14.69 5.68 -2.07
C HIS A 18 -14.96 6.55 -0.84
N ASP A 19 -14.90 5.95 0.35
CA ASP A 19 -14.87 6.70 1.60
C ASP A 19 -13.65 7.62 1.63
N LEU A 20 -13.88 8.93 1.77
CA LEU A 20 -12.84 9.95 1.59
C LEU A 20 -11.83 10.01 2.73
N ARG A 21 -12.23 9.59 3.94
CA ARG A 21 -11.39 9.73 5.14
C ARG A 21 -11.69 8.64 6.15
N TYR A 22 -10.66 7.86 6.46
CA TYR A 22 -10.60 7.05 7.66
C TYR A 22 -9.65 7.68 8.67
N SER A 23 -10.03 7.66 9.94
CA SER A 23 -9.21 8.12 11.05
C SER A 23 -9.62 7.36 12.30
N MET A 24 -8.63 6.94 13.08
CA MET A 24 -8.84 6.16 14.30
C MET A 24 -8.09 6.82 15.45
N ASN A 25 -8.76 6.96 16.59
CA ASN A 25 -8.12 7.35 17.83
C ASN A 25 -7.65 6.08 18.57
N HIS A 26 -6.35 5.99 18.88
CA HIS A 26 -5.74 4.89 19.63
C HIS A 26 -5.42 5.23 21.10
N ASP A 27 -5.93 6.33 21.64
CA ASP A 27 -5.68 6.78 23.01
C ASP A 27 -6.04 5.73 24.06
N LYS A 28 -7.15 5.00 23.84
CA LYS A 28 -7.63 3.98 24.79
C LYS A 28 -6.58 2.88 24.98
N ILE A 29 -6.12 2.28 23.90
CA ILE A 29 -5.14 1.18 23.95
C ILE A 29 -3.77 1.69 24.45
N THR A 30 -3.41 2.94 24.13
CA THR A 30 -2.20 3.56 24.64
C THR A 30 -2.26 3.81 26.15
N LYS A 31 -3.42 4.16 26.70
CA LYS A 31 -3.57 4.38 28.16
C LYS A 31 -3.68 3.08 28.93
N GLU A 32 -4.50 2.14 28.45
CA GLU A 32 -4.83 0.92 29.20
C GLU A 32 -3.75 -0.15 29.07
N LEU A 33 -3.13 -0.27 27.89
CA LEU A 33 -2.16 -1.33 27.60
C LEU A 33 -0.75 -0.80 27.34
N GLN A 34 -0.54 0.52 27.46
CA GLN A 34 0.74 1.18 27.16
C GLN A 34 1.24 0.94 25.72
N TRP A 35 0.37 0.46 24.83
CA TRP A 35 0.72 0.20 23.44
C TRP A 35 0.96 1.51 22.69
N LYS A 36 2.04 1.54 21.92
CA LYS A 36 2.36 2.62 20.98
C LYS A 36 2.98 2.04 19.71
N PRO A 37 2.78 2.66 18.54
CA PRO A 37 3.45 2.23 17.32
C PRO A 37 4.96 2.41 17.47
N GLU A 38 5.73 1.34 17.28
CA GLU A 38 7.20 1.38 17.30
C GLU A 38 7.80 1.94 16.01
N VAL A 39 6.99 2.00 14.95
CA VAL A 39 7.42 2.36 13.60
C VAL A 39 6.50 3.47 13.09
N ASN A 40 7.08 4.64 12.82
CA ASN A 40 6.36 5.73 12.15
C ASN A 40 6.20 5.43 10.64
N PHE A 41 5.35 6.21 9.97
CA PHE A 41 5.01 5.97 8.57
C PHE A 41 6.22 5.98 7.63
N GLU A 42 7.11 6.98 7.75
CA GLU A 42 8.27 7.11 6.88
C GLU A 42 9.23 5.93 6.99
N LYS A 43 9.53 5.50 8.22
CA LYS A 43 10.38 4.34 8.51
C LYS A 43 9.71 3.05 8.01
N GLY A 44 8.42 2.89 8.24
CA GLY A 44 7.64 1.74 7.79
C GLY A 44 7.65 1.63 6.27
N LEU A 45 7.30 2.70 5.57
CA LEU A 45 7.22 2.74 4.11
C LEU A 45 8.60 2.45 3.48
N LYS A 46 9.69 3.01 4.02
CA LYS A 46 11.05 2.70 3.55
C LYS A 46 11.36 1.21 3.68
N ARG A 47 11.12 0.61 4.85
CA ARG A 47 11.35 -0.83 5.09
C ARG A 47 10.49 -1.70 4.18
N THR A 48 9.24 -1.30 3.92
CA THR A 48 8.36 -2.03 3.00
C THR A 48 8.92 -2.02 1.59
N VAL A 49 9.33 -0.86 1.07
CA VAL A 49 9.92 -0.75 -0.28
C VAL A 49 11.20 -1.60 -0.39
N GLU A 50 12.09 -1.51 0.61
CA GLU A 50 13.31 -2.33 0.66
C GLU A 50 12.99 -3.83 0.67
N TRP A 51 11.97 -4.24 1.43
CA TRP A 51 11.53 -5.63 1.47
C TRP A 51 11.09 -6.13 0.10
N TYR A 52 10.26 -5.38 -0.64
CA TYR A 52 9.83 -5.78 -1.99
C TYR A 52 11.00 -5.88 -2.98
N ILE A 53 11.98 -4.99 -2.89
CA ILE A 53 13.18 -5.04 -3.73
C ILE A 53 14.01 -6.29 -3.44
N SER A 54 14.17 -6.64 -2.17
CA SER A 54 14.98 -7.78 -1.73
C SER A 54 14.28 -9.14 -1.89
N ASN A 55 12.96 -9.16 -2.04
CA ASN A 55 12.15 -10.40 -2.08
C ASN A 55 11.50 -10.62 -3.45
N ARG A 56 12.24 -10.40 -4.55
CA ARG A 56 11.71 -10.56 -5.92
C ARG A 56 11.18 -11.96 -6.22
N ILE A 57 11.86 -13.01 -5.77
CA ILE A 57 11.41 -14.40 -5.97
C ILE A 57 10.03 -14.60 -5.35
N TRP A 58 9.81 -14.08 -4.13
CA TRP A 58 8.50 -14.13 -3.50
C TRP A 58 7.46 -13.36 -4.31
N LEU A 59 7.82 -12.15 -4.77
CA LEU A 59 6.92 -11.31 -5.56
C LEU A 59 6.49 -12.00 -6.87
N GLU A 60 7.43 -12.63 -7.58
CA GLU A 60 7.16 -13.38 -8.81
C GLU A 60 6.22 -14.57 -8.56
N ASN A 61 6.35 -15.26 -7.42
CA ASN A 61 5.50 -16.39 -7.07
C ASN A 61 4.05 -15.98 -6.72
N VAL A 62 3.82 -14.76 -6.23
CA VAL A 62 2.47 -14.27 -5.90
C VAL A 62 1.78 -13.55 -7.07
N ILE A 63 2.53 -13.10 -8.08
CA ILE A 63 1.97 -12.53 -9.32
C ILE A 63 1.55 -13.70 -10.23
N THR A 64 0.37 -14.24 -9.97
CA THR A 64 -0.20 -15.35 -10.75
C THR A 64 -0.92 -14.88 -12.02
N LYS A 65 -1.29 -15.82 -12.88
CA LYS A 65 -2.13 -15.53 -14.06
C LYS A 65 -3.49 -14.96 -13.65
N GLU A 66 -4.06 -15.46 -12.56
CA GLU A 66 -5.34 -15.00 -12.00
C GLU A 66 -5.23 -13.56 -11.50
N TYR A 67 -4.13 -13.22 -10.84
CA TYR A 67 -3.83 -11.84 -10.44
C TYR A 67 -3.77 -10.92 -11.66
N LEU A 68 -3.07 -11.31 -12.73
CA LEU A 68 -2.99 -10.51 -13.95
C LEU A 68 -4.36 -10.34 -14.63
N LYS A 69 -5.18 -11.39 -14.70
CA LYS A 69 -6.57 -11.32 -15.22
C LYS A 69 -7.44 -10.35 -14.41
N PHE A 70 -7.30 -10.34 -13.08
CA PHE A 70 -7.98 -9.37 -12.23
C PHE A 70 -7.56 -7.94 -12.55
N TYR A 71 -6.25 -7.69 -12.68
CA TYR A 71 -5.73 -6.36 -13.03
C TYR A 71 -6.25 -5.89 -14.39
N GLU A 72 -6.25 -6.76 -15.39
CA GLU A 72 -6.80 -6.44 -16.70
C GLU A 72 -8.29 -6.04 -16.60
N LYS A 73 -9.09 -6.86 -15.92
CA LYS A 73 -10.53 -6.59 -15.74
C LYS A 73 -10.80 -5.26 -15.02
N GLN A 74 -10.00 -4.92 -14.00
CA GLN A 74 -10.24 -3.74 -13.17
C GLN A 74 -9.69 -2.45 -13.79
N TYR A 75 -8.57 -2.51 -14.51
CA TYR A 75 -7.80 -1.32 -14.89
C TYR A 75 -7.60 -1.11 -16.39
N LYS A 76 -7.79 -2.11 -17.27
CA LYS A 76 -7.49 -1.96 -18.71
C LYS A 76 -8.25 -0.82 -19.39
N ASN A 77 -9.47 -0.55 -18.95
CA ASN A 77 -10.36 0.47 -19.51
C ASN A 77 -10.63 1.62 -18.52
N ARG A 78 -9.72 1.85 -17.55
CA ARG A 78 -9.83 2.93 -16.56
C ARG A 78 -8.88 4.08 -16.85
#